data_AF-A0A382CD27-F1
#
_entry.id   AF-A0A382CD27-F1
#
_cell.length_a   1.000
_cell.length_b   1.000
_cell.length_c   1.000
_cell.angle_alpha   90.00
_cell.angle_beta   90.00
_cell.angle_gamma   90.00
#
_symmetry.space_group_name_H-M   'P 1'
#
loop_
_entity.id
_entity.type
_entity.pdbx_description
1 polymer ?
#
loop_
_entity_poly.entity_id
_entity_poly.type
_entity_poly.pdbx_seq_one_letter_code
_entity_poly.pdbx_strand_id
1 'polypeptide(L)'
;MAGLAEKAGCDVLLVGDSLGMVVLGYESTIPVVMDDMIHHTKAVVRGSQKAHIVSDMPFMSFNVSEDDTLRNASRLIQEGG
;
A
#
# COMPACT_ATOMS: atom_id res chain seq x y z
N MET A 1 6.18 12.51 1.51
CA MET A 1 7.08 11.67 2.34
C MET A 1 7.98 10.79 1.48
N ALA A 2 7.45 10.03 0.51
CA ALA A 2 8.24 9.12 -0.34
C ALA A 2 9.57 9.69 -0.86
N GLY A 3 9.54 10.82 -1.58
CA GLY A 3 10.77 11.43 -2.11
C GLY A 3 11.75 11.97 -1.07
N LEU A 4 11.31 12.21 0.17
CA LEU A 4 12.23 12.56 1.28
C LEU A 4 12.90 11.30 1.82
N ALA A 5 12.15 10.21 2.01
CA ALA A 5 12.68 8.92 2.43
C ALA A 5 13.68 8.37 1.40
N GLU A 6 13.35 8.45 0.11
CA GLU A 6 14.28 8.07 -0.97
C GLU A 6 15.57 8.90 -0.94
N LYS A 7 15.47 10.23 -0.78
CA LYS A 7 16.66 11.10 -0.64
C LYS A 7 17.47 10.82 0.61
N ALA A 8 16.85 10.28 1.66
CA ALA A 8 17.50 9.83 2.87
C ALA A 8 18.17 8.45 2.72
N GLY A 9 18.08 7.81 1.55
CA GLY A 9 18.73 6.54 1.26
C GLY A 9 17.86 5.32 1.53
N CYS A 10 16.54 5.45 1.64
CA CYS A 10 15.66 4.29 1.72
C CYS A 10 15.55 3.61 0.35
N ASP A 11 16.09 2.39 0.24
CA ASP A 11 16.02 1.58 -0.98
C ASP A 11 14.64 0.95 -1.21
N VAL A 12 13.87 0.77 -0.13
CA VAL A 12 12.52 0.16 -0.15
C VAL A 12 11.55 1.05 0.61
N LEU A 13 10.36 1.27 0.05
CA LEU A 13 9.25 1.99 0.67
C LEU A 13 8.06 1.05 0.82
N LEU A 14 7.64 0.81 2.06
CA LEU A 14 6.44 0.03 2.37
C LEU A 14 5.22 0.95 2.53
N VAL A 15 4.19 0.73 1.70
CA VAL A 15 2.84 1.26 1.91
C VAL A 15 2.06 0.21 2.69
N GLY A 16 2.11 0.33 4.01
CA GLY A 16 1.50 -0.66 4.90
C GLY A 16 0.10 -0.28 5.37
N ASP A 17 -0.70 -1.29 5.72
CA ASP A 17 -2.05 -1.11 6.30
C ASP A 17 -2.04 -0.36 7.64
N SER A 18 -0.87 -0.24 8.28
CA SER A 18 -0.59 0.68 9.39
C SER A 18 -1.04 2.12 9.14
N LEU A 19 -1.20 2.53 7.87
CA LEU A 19 -1.82 3.81 7.49
C LEU A 19 -3.20 4.01 8.12
N GLY A 20 -3.94 2.91 8.37
CA GLY A 20 -5.21 2.96 9.08
C GLY A 20 -5.08 3.66 10.43
N MET A 21 -4.03 3.33 11.19
CA MET A 21 -3.79 3.91 12.50
C MET A 21 -3.07 5.26 12.43
N VAL A 22 -2.00 5.34 11.64
CA VAL A 22 -1.09 6.51 11.69
C VAL A 22 -1.52 7.65 10.76
N VAL A 23 -2.42 7.40 9.79
CA VAL A 23 -2.92 8.41 8.84
C VAL A 23 -4.42 8.61 8.99
N LEU A 24 -5.21 7.53 9.04
CA LEU A 24 -6.68 7.60 9.04
C LEU A 24 -7.29 7.67 10.45
N GLY A 25 -6.51 7.35 11.50
CA GLY A 25 -6.95 7.41 12.89
C GLY A 25 -7.85 6.27 13.34
N TYR A 26 -7.80 5.12 12.65
CA TYR A 26 -8.45 3.89 13.09
C TYR A 26 -7.74 3.29 14.31
N GLU A 27 -8.49 2.60 15.16
CA GLU A 27 -7.96 1.89 16.34
C GLU A 27 -7.14 0.63 15.97
N SER A 28 -7.28 0.15 14.73
CA SER A 28 -6.54 -1.00 14.20
C SER A 28 -6.47 -0.92 12.67
N THR A 29 -5.79 -1.87 12.03
CA THR A 29 -5.70 -1.95 10.56
C THR A 29 -6.88 -2.69 9.92
N ILE A 30 -7.77 -3.32 10.71
CA ILE A 30 -8.94 -4.08 10.21
C ILE A 30 -9.86 -3.25 9.30
N PRO A 31 -10.15 -1.97 9.57
CA PRO A 31 -11.06 -1.18 8.73
C PRO A 31 -10.46 -0.72 7.39
N VAL A 32 -9.16 -0.93 7.17
CA VAL A 32 -8.49 -0.52 5.93
C VAL A 32 -9.01 -1.36 4.76
N VAL A 33 -9.40 -0.70 3.67
CA VAL A 33 -9.90 -1.37 2.46
C VAL A 33 -8.92 -1.26 1.29
N MET A 34 -9.13 -2.07 0.25
CA MET A 34 -8.29 -2.06 -0.97
C MET A 34 -8.13 -0.66 -1.57
N ASP A 35 -9.19 0.14 -1.55
CA ASP A 35 -9.17 1.48 -2.14
C ASP A 35 -8.30 2.46 -1.33
N ASP A 36 -8.19 2.29 -0.01
CA ASP A 36 -7.26 3.05 0.83
C ASP A 36 -5.82 2.74 0.44
N MET A 37 -5.50 1.45 0.28
CA MET A 37 -4.18 1.00 -0.14
C MET A 37 -3.83 1.52 -1.53
N ILE A 38 -4.74 1.38 -2.50
CA ILE A 38 -4.55 1.89 -3.87
C ILE A 38 -4.32 3.41 -3.86
N HIS A 39 -5.09 4.17 -3.07
CA HIS A 39 -4.93 5.61 -2.97
C HIS A 39 -3.53 6.01 -2.48
N HIS A 40 -3.07 5.37 -1.40
CA HIS A 40 -1.77 5.70 -0.79
C HIS A 40 -0.60 5.18 -1.63
N THR A 41 -0.74 4.01 -2.27
CA THR A 41 0.27 3.47 -3.19
C THR A 41 0.47 4.39 -4.39
N LYS A 42 -0.61 4.88 -5.02
CA LYS A 42 -0.52 5.92 -6.07
C LYS A 42 0.22 7.16 -5.61
N ALA A 43 0.01 7.59 -4.36
CA ALA A 43 0.70 8.76 -3.81
C ALA A 43 2.20 8.51 -3.62
N VAL A 44 2.59 7.32 -3.15
CA VAL A 44 4.00 6.93 -2.98
C VAL A 44 4.70 6.72 -4.31
N VAL A 45 4.07 6.04 -5.27
CA VAL A 45 4.57 5.85 -6.64
C VAL A 45 4.86 7.19 -7.32
N ARG A 46 3.95 8.17 -7.24
CA ARG A 46 4.19 9.52 -7.78
C ARG A 46 5.33 10.27 -7.09
N GLY A 47 5.61 9.93 -5.83
CA GLY A 47 6.60 10.62 -4.99
C GLY A 47 7.98 9.96 -4.97
N SER A 48 8.13 8.76 -5.52
CA SER A 48 9.35 7.96 -5.57
C SER A 48 9.82 7.82 -7.02
N GLN A 49 11.12 7.78 -7.28
CA GLN A 49 11.67 7.61 -8.63
C GLN A 49 12.56 6.37 -8.78
N LYS A 50 13.09 5.86 -7.66
CA LYS A 50 14.11 4.82 -7.61
C LYS A 50 13.81 3.75 -6.57
N ALA A 51 13.25 4.12 -5.43
CA ALA A 51 13.02 3.15 -4.36
C ALA A 51 12.03 2.06 -4.79
N HIS A 52 12.29 0.82 -4.38
CA HIS A 52 11.39 -0.29 -4.60
C HIS A 52 10.16 -0.15 -3.70
N ILE A 53 8.96 -0.12 -4.29
CA ILE A 53 7.72 0.08 -3.56
C ILE A 53 7.08 -1.28 -3.30
N VAL A 54 6.76 -1.54 -2.04
CA VAL A 54 5.97 -2.68 -1.60
C VAL A 54 4.67 -2.13 -1.03
N SER A 55 3.53 -2.71 -1.39
CA SER A 55 2.23 -2.32 -0.87
C SER A 55 1.57 -3.53 -0.25
N ASP A 56 1.01 -3.35 0.95
CA ASP A 56 0.27 -4.41 1.63
C ASP A 56 -1.08 -4.66 0.94
N MET A 57 -1.52 -5.90 1.05
CA MET A 57 -2.92 -6.27 0.87
C MET A 57 -3.62 -6.16 2.24
N PRO A 58 -4.74 -5.41 2.36
CA PRO A 58 -5.41 -5.21 3.64
C PRO A 58 -6.14 -6.47 4.12
N PHE A 59 -6.59 -6.44 5.37
CA PHE A 59 -7.25 -7.58 6.02
C PHE A 59 -8.36 -8.20 5.15
N MET A 60 -8.36 -9.54 5.02
CA MET A 60 -9.31 -10.32 4.22
C MET A 60 -9.34 -10.00 2.71
N SER A 61 -8.44 -9.17 2.18
CA SER A 61 -8.25 -9.04 0.72
C SER A 61 -7.38 -10.16 0.14
N PHE A 62 -6.86 -11.02 1.00
CA PHE A 62 -6.05 -12.20 0.69
C PHE A 62 -6.45 -13.34 1.64
N ASN A 63 -6.18 -14.60 1.26
CA ASN A 63 -6.53 -15.83 2.01
C ASN A 63 -8.03 -16.22 2.06
N VAL A 64 -8.92 -15.52 1.33
CA VAL A 64 -10.32 -15.99 1.14
C VAL A 64 -10.37 -17.07 0.06
N SER A 65 -9.75 -16.78 -1.09
CA SER A 65 -9.54 -17.71 -2.19
C SER A 65 -8.29 -17.30 -2.98
N GLU A 66 -7.72 -18.21 -3.76
CA GLU A 66 -6.63 -17.89 -4.68
C GLU A 66 -7.07 -16.83 -5.71
N ASP A 67 -8.27 -17.00 -6.27
CA ASP A 67 -8.87 -16.08 -7.25
C ASP A 67 -9.05 -14.66 -6.69
N ASP A 68 -9.57 -14.51 -5.47
CA ASP A 68 -9.73 -13.20 -4.83
C ASP A 68 -8.38 -12.56 -4.51
N THR A 69 -7.42 -13.37 -4.07
CA THR A 69 -6.06 -12.90 -3.78
C THR A 69 -5.40 -12.37 -5.04
N LEU A 70 -5.47 -13.11 -6.15
CA LEU A 70 -4.92 -12.68 -7.45
C LEU A 70 -5.66 -11.45 -8.00
N ARG A 71 -6.99 -11.39 -7.85
CA ARG A 71 -7.78 -10.22 -8.24
C ARG A 71 -7.38 -8.97 -7.46
N ASN A 72 -7.22 -9.05 -6.15
CA ASN A 72 -6.82 -7.90 -5.34
C ASN A 72 -5.36 -7.50 -5.59
N ALA A 73 -4.45 -8.46 -5.74
CA ALA A 73 -3.06 -8.18 -6.10
C ALA A 73 -2.95 -7.51 -7.47
N SER A 74 -3.69 -7.99 -8.48
CA SER A 74 -3.72 -7.36 -9.81
C SER A 74 -4.29 -5.93 -9.76
N ARG A 75 -5.34 -5.67 -8.97
CA ARG A 75 -5.84 -4.31 -8.75
C ARG A 75 -4.78 -3.42 -8.11
N LEU A 76 -4.07 -3.92 -7.10
CA LEU A 76 -3.01 -3.17 -6.41
C LEU A 76 -1.91 -2.75 -7.39
N ILE A 77 -1.45 -3.65 -8.25
CA ILE A 77 -0.41 -3.38 -9.26
C ILE A 77 -0.96 -2.44 -10.34
N GLN A 78 -2.12 -2.76 -10.94
CA GLN A 78 -2.65 -2.05 -12.09
C GLN A 78 -3.13 -0.63 -11.73
N GLU A 79 -3.79 -0.49 -10.58
CA GLU A 79 -4.32 0.78 -10.13
C GLU A 79 -3.27 1.53 -9.32
N GLY A 80 -2.53 0.87 -8.42
CA GLY A 80 -1.54 1.50 -7.53
C GLY A 80 -0.32 2.08 -8.24
N GLY A 81 0.13 1.42 -9.30
CA GLY A 81 1.31 1.79 -10.08
C GLY A 81 2.53 0.94 -9.80
#